data_AF-A0A369TLW1-F1
#
_entry.id   AF-A0A369TLW1-F1
#
_cell.length_a   1.000
_cell.length_b   1.000
_cell.length_c   1.000
_cell.angle_alpha   90.00
_cell.angle_beta   90.00
_cell.angle_gamma   90.00
#
_symmetry.space_group_name_H-M   'P 1'
#
loop_
_entity.id
_entity.type
_entity.pdbx_description
1 polymer ?
#
loop_
_entity_poly.entity_id
_entity_poly.type
_entity_poly.pdbx_seq_one_letter_code
_entity_poly.pdbx_strand_id
1 'polypeptide(L)' 'MTPDLTICLPDRLHPVSRMFLEAWLAGDMSTSSFLRWFHMPNSDYLEVGQCLLTVVAGG' A
#
# COMPACT_ATOMS: atom_id res chain seq x y z
N MET A 1 12.31 -13.31 -4.76
CA MET A 1 11.76 -12.59 -5.91
C MET A 1 11.04 -11.40 -5.31
N THR A 2 11.45 -10.16 -5.58
CA THR A 2 10.78 -9.01 -4.96
C THR A 2 9.42 -8.83 -5.64
N PRO A 3 8.31 -8.77 -4.88
CA PRO A 3 6.99 -8.55 -5.47
C PRO A 3 6.98 -7.28 -6.32
N ASP A 4 6.43 -7.35 -7.53
CA ASP A 4 6.23 -6.18 -8.38
C ASP A 4 4.97 -5.43 -7.92
N LEU A 5 5.18 -4.43 -7.05
CA LEU A 5 4.11 -3.60 -6.51
C LEU A 5 3.54 -2.63 -7.55
N THR A 6 4.24 -2.39 -8.66
CA THR A 6 3.85 -1.38 -9.65
C THR A 6 2.53 -1.73 -10.34
N ILE A 7 2.16 -3.01 -10.37
CA ILE A 7 0.88 -3.48 -10.93
C ILE A 7 -0.36 -2.95 -10.19
N CYS A 8 -0.19 -2.61 -8.90
CA CYS A 8 -1.27 -2.10 -8.06
C CYS A 8 -1.30 -0.58 -7.97
N LEU A 9 -0.16 0.07 -8.22
CA LEU A 9 0.01 1.49 -7.93
C LEU A 9 -0.53 2.36 -9.08
N PRO A 10 -1.24 3.46 -8.77
CA PRO A 10 -1.61 4.43 -9.79
C PRO A 10 -0.37 5.20 -10.28
N ASP A 11 -0.48 5.82 -11.47
CA ASP A 11 0.58 6.66 -12.05
C ASP A 11 1.07 7.75 -11.10
N ARG A 12 0.18 8.29 -10.25
CA ARG A 12 0.51 9.25 -9.19
C ARG A 12 -0.14 8.84 -7.87
N LEU A 13 0.71 8.36 -6.96
CA LEU A 13 0.35 8.13 -5.57
C LEU A 13 0.48 9.42 -4.75
N HIS A 14 -0.54 9.74 -3.95
CA HIS A 14 -0.50 10.87 -3.02
C HIS A 14 0.68 10.74 -2.04
N PRO A 15 1.43 11.82 -1.72
CA PRO A 15 2.61 11.75 -0.87
C PRO A 15 2.36 11.13 0.52
N VAL A 16 1.20 11.41 1.12
CA VAL A 16 0.83 10.83 2.42
C VAL A 16 0.62 9.31 2.31
N SER A 17 -0.05 8.82 1.26
CA SER A 17 -0.23 7.38 1.04
C SER A 17 1.09 6.69 0.72
N ARG A 18 2.02 7.39 0.04
CA ARG A 18 3.39 6.92 -0.16
C ARG A 18 4.14 6.73 1.17
N MET A 19 4.05 7.69 2.09
CA MET A 19 4.65 7.59 3.41
C MET A 19 4.14 6.37 4.20
N PHE A 20 2.84 6.07 4.14
CA PHE A 20 2.26 4.89 4.78
C PHE A 20 2.70 3.58 4.11
N LEU A 21 2.79 3.57 2.77
CA LEU A 21 3.30 2.42 2.02
C LEU A 21 4.76 2.12 2.40
N GLU A 22 5.62 3.13 2.45
CA GLU A 22 7.03 2.98 2.82
C GLU A 22 7.18 2.45 4.26
N ALA A 23 6.43 2.99 5.22
CA ALA A 23 6.45 2.51 6.61
C ALA A 23 5.96 1.07 6.75
N TRP A 24 4.94 0.67 5.98
CA TRP A 24 4.45 -0.71 5.97
C TRP A 24 5.47 -1.68 5.36
N LEU A 25 6.10 -1.31 4.24
CA LEU A 25 7.14 -2.12 3.59
C LEU A 25 8.41 -2.24 4.45
N ALA A 26 8.74 -1.22 5.23
CA ALA A 26 9.85 -1.24 6.18
C ALA A 26 9.57 -2.11 7.43
N GLY A 27 8.32 -2.49 7.67
CA GLY A 27 7.89 -3.21 8.87
C GLY A 27 7.62 -2.31 10.09
N ASP A 28 7.74 -0.99 9.93
CA ASP A 28 7.48 0.01 10.98
C ASP A 28 5.98 0.24 11.22
N MET A 29 5.12 -0.28 10.33
CA MET A 29 3.67 -0.17 10.41
C MET A 29 3.00 -1.53 10.24
N SER A 30 2.04 -1.86 11.11
CA SER A 30 1.24 -3.08 10.97
C SER A 30 0.33 -3.03 9.73
N THR A 31 0.04 -4.19 9.14
CA THR A 31 -0.93 -4.32 8.03
C THR A 31 -2.29 -3.70 8.35
N SER A 32 -2.78 -3.85 9.58
CA SER A 32 -4.05 -3.24 10.02
C SER A 32 -3.99 -1.71 10.02
N SER A 33 -2.86 -1.13 10.42
CA SER A 33 -2.64 0.32 10.39
C SER A 33 -2.50 0.82 8.96
N PHE A 34 -1.75 0.10 8.13
CA PHE A 34 -1.62 0.39 6.70
C PHE A 34 -2.99 0.47 6.01
N LEU A 35 -3.81 -0.58 6.17
CA LEU A 35 -5.15 -0.62 5.59
C LEU A 35 -6.04 0.53 6.06
N ARG A 36 -5.89 0.99 7.31
CA ARG A 36 -6.69 2.12 7.83
C ARG A 36 -6.27 3.46 7.25
N TRP A 37 -4.96 3.69 7.12
CA TRP A 37 -4.43 5.03 6.83
C TRP A 37 -4.16 5.28 5.35
N PHE A 38 -3.83 4.23 4.59
CA PHE A 38 -3.41 4.34 3.19
C PHE A 38 -4.48 4.98 2.28
N HIS A 39 -5.77 4.64 2.51
CA HIS A 39 -6.89 5.14 1.73
C HIS A 39 -7.55 6.42 2.28
N MET A 40 -7.05 6.98 3.39
CA MET A 40 -7.67 8.17 3.97
C MET A 40 -7.63 9.40 3.04
N PRO A 41 -6.55 9.67 2.29
CA PRO A 41 -6.52 10.81 1.37
C PRO A 41 -7.43 10.62 0.15
N ASN A 42 -7.66 9.38 -0.26
CA ASN A 42 -8.56 9.01 -1.35
C ASN A 42 -9.09 7.58 -1.15
N SER A 43 -10.40 7.42 -1.08
CA SER A 43 -11.05 6.11 -0.95
C SER A 43 -10.74 5.14 -2.08
N ASP A 44 -10.40 5.62 -3.28
CA ASP A 44 -10.00 4.77 -4.43
C ASP A 44 -8.74 3.94 -4.11
N TYR A 45 -7.94 4.37 -3.12
CA TYR A 45 -6.75 3.65 -2.69
C TYR A 45 -7.07 2.45 -1.80
N LEU A 46 -8.33 2.22 -1.43
CA LEU A 46 -8.73 1.01 -0.70
C LEU A 46 -8.45 -0.25 -1.54
N GLU A 47 -8.82 -0.22 -2.82
CA GLU A 47 -8.57 -1.33 -3.75
C GLU A 47 -7.07 -1.51 -4.03
N VAL A 48 -6.33 -0.41 -4.13
CA VAL A 48 -4.87 -0.40 -4.26
C VAL A 48 -4.22 -1.07 -3.04
N GLY A 49 -4.65 -0.72 -1.83
CA GLY A 49 -4.13 -1.31 -0.60
C GLY A 49 -4.38 -2.82 -0.50
N GLN A 50 -5.54 -3.29 -0.96
CA GLN A 50 -5.86 -4.72 -1.03
C GLN A 50 -5.00 -5.44 -2.05
N CYS A 51 -4.81 -4.88 -3.25
CA CYS A 51 -3.93 -5.43 -4.27
C CYS A 51 -2.49 -5.59 -3.76
N LEU A 52 -1.97 -4.57 -3.08
CA LEU A 52 -0.62 -4.60 -2.50
C LEU A 52 -0.48 -5.73 -1.46
N LEU A 53 -1.49 -5.97 -0.64
CA LEU A 53 -1.48 -7.09 0.30
C LEU A 53 -1.44 -8.44 -0.39
N THR A 54 -2.23 -8.62 -1.45
CA THR A 54 -2.24 -9.88 -2.21
C THR A 54 -0.88 -10.15 -2.83
N VAL A 55 -0.26 -9.12 -3.42
CA VAL A 55 1.06 -9.23 -4.06
C VAL A 55 2.16 -9.53 -3.04
N VAL A 56 2.11 -8.92 -1.85
CA VAL A 56 3.13 -9.14 -0.79
C VAL A 56 2.91 -10.45 -0.03
N ALA A 57 1.67 -10.86 0.24
CA ALA A 57 1.36 -12.09 0.97
C ALA A 57 1.41 -13.36 0.11
N GLY A 58 1.30 -13.21 -1.22
CA GLY A 58 1.39 -14.30 -2.19
C GLY A 58 2.79 -14.51 -2.80
N GLY A 59 3.80 -13.76 -2.34
CA GLY A 59 5.19 -13.83 -2.79
C GLY A 59 6.12 -14.62 -1.88
#